data_AF-A0A0F9QSI9-F1
#
_entry.id   AF-A0A0F9QSI9-F1
#
_cell.length_a   1.000
_cell.length_b   1.000
_cell.length_c   1.000
_cell.angle_alpha   90.00
_cell.angle_beta   90.00
_cell.angle_gamma   90.00
#
_symmetry.space_group_name_H-M   'P 1'
#
loop_
_entity.id
_entity.type
_entity.pdbx_description
1 polymer ?
#
loop_
_entity_poly.entity_id
_entity_poly.type
_entity_poly.pdbx_seq_one_letter_code
_entity_poly.pdbx_strand_id
1 'polypeptide(L)'
;MAAIDKLYGSPEQWEELRDWLMNNYPSFLAHMYPKPDTSMISPNSLQIANFSLREDGVLLLTCPLEWITDRLVEQYGLKAKFSKVVDK
;
A
#
# COMPACT_ATOMS: atom_id res chain seq x y z
N MET A 1 17.19 -9.29 7.22
CA MET A 1 16.49 -10.07 6.18
C MET A 1 15.01 -10.13 6.54
N ALA A 2 14.19 -9.57 5.63
CA ALA A 2 12.73 -9.57 5.52
C ALA A 2 11.92 -9.35 6.81
N ALA A 3 11.84 -8.10 7.28
CA ALA A 3 10.63 -7.68 7.97
C ALA A 3 9.50 -7.76 6.95
N ILE A 4 8.38 -8.37 7.33
CA ILE A 4 7.16 -8.33 6.53
C ILE A 4 6.76 -6.86 6.46
N ASP A 5 7.01 -6.22 5.32
CA ASP A 5 6.78 -4.79 5.14
C ASP A 5 5.28 -4.56 5.00
N LYS A 6 4.72 -4.02 6.07
CA LYS A 6 3.34 -3.57 6.10
C LYS A 6 3.27 -2.28 5.28
N LEU A 7 2.14 -2.02 4.64
CA LEU A 7 1.88 -0.70 4.09
C LEU A 7 1.66 0.29 5.23
N TYR A 8 2.40 1.40 5.22
CA TYR A 8 2.24 2.49 6.17
C TYR A 8 1.81 3.78 5.50
N GLY A 9 0.95 4.54 6.18
CA GLY A 9 0.47 5.83 5.67
C GLY A 9 -0.34 6.61 6.70
N SER A 10 -1.28 7.42 6.20
CA SER A 10 -2.20 8.25 6.98
C SER A 10 -3.61 7.62 7.09
N PRO A 11 -4.49 8.13 7.98
CA PRO A 11 -5.88 7.71 8.03
C PRO A 11 -6.66 7.96 6.72
N GLU A 12 -6.34 9.03 6.00
CA GLU A 12 -6.96 9.36 4.70
C GLU A 12 -6.57 8.32 3.64
N GLN A 13 -5.28 7.97 3.59
CA GLN A 13 -4.76 6.92 2.71
C GLN A 13 -5.36 5.54 3.02
N TRP A 14 -5.65 5.27 4.30
CA TRP A 14 -6.37 4.05 4.69
C TRP A 14 -7.78 4.00 4.07
N GLU A 15 -8.52 5.12 4.10
CA GLU A 15 -9.85 5.20 3.50
C GLU A 15 -9.79 5.08 1.97
N GLU A 16 -8.86 5.79 1.32
CA GLU A 16 -8.67 5.70 -0.14
C GLU A 16 -8.37 4.27 -0.60
N LEU A 17 -7.45 3.58 0.09
CA LEU A 17 -7.14 2.18 -0.23
C LEU A 17 -8.34 1.28 0.02
N ARG A 18 -9.04 1.46 1.14
CA ARG A 18 -10.24 0.67 1.46
C ARG A 18 -11.30 0.82 0.38
N ASP A 19 -11.63 2.04 -0.02
CA ASP A 19 -12.67 2.29 -1.02
C ASP A 19 -12.29 1.68 -2.37
N TRP A 20 -11.03 1.81 -2.77
CA TRP A 20 -10.56 1.19 -4.00
C TRP A 20 -10.63 -0.34 -3.94
N LEU A 21 -10.17 -0.94 -2.84
CA LEU A 21 -10.22 -2.39 -2.63
C LEU A 21 -11.65 -2.91 -2.55
N MET A 22 -12.57 -2.19 -1.93
CA MET A 22 -13.97 -2.59 -1.84
C MET A 22 -14.63 -2.70 -3.23
N ASN A 23 -14.23 -1.84 -4.17
CA ASN A 23 -14.76 -1.83 -5.52
C ASN A 23 -14.07 -2.83 -6.47
N ASN A 24 -12.78 -3.12 -6.27
CA ASN A 24 -11.98 -3.91 -7.21
C ASN A 24 -11.57 -5.30 -6.67
N TYR A 25 -11.17 -5.38 -5.41
CA TYR A 25 -10.62 -6.58 -4.77
C TYR A 25 -11.12 -6.71 -3.32
N PRO A 26 -12.43 -6.95 -3.11
CA PRO A 26 -13.01 -6.98 -1.77
C PRO A 26 -12.40 -8.06 -0.87
N SER A 27 -11.81 -9.12 -1.47
CA SER A 27 -11.06 -10.15 -0.75
C SER A 27 -9.83 -9.60 -0.01
N PHE A 28 -9.20 -8.54 -0.51
CA PHE A 28 -7.99 -7.97 0.09
C PHE A 28 -8.30 -7.13 1.34
N LEU A 29 -9.57 -6.76 1.55
CA LEU A 29 -10.00 -6.06 2.77
C LEU A 29 -9.71 -6.87 4.04
N ALA A 30 -9.66 -8.20 3.96
CA ALA A 30 -9.30 -9.07 5.09
C ALA A 30 -7.85 -8.87 5.57
N HIS A 31 -7.00 -8.30 4.72
CA HIS A 31 -5.59 -8.02 5.01
C HIS A 31 -5.35 -6.59 5.51
N MET A 32 -6.38 -5.74 5.49
CA MET A 32 -6.32 -4.39 6.05
C MET A 32 -6.38 -4.43 7.57
N TYR A 33 -5.59 -3.58 8.21
CA TYR A 33 -5.72 -3.33 9.65
C TYR A 33 -7.01 -2.53 9.92
N PRO A 34 -7.59 -2.66 11.14
CA PRO A 34 -8.76 -1.89 11.51
C PRO A 34 -8.49 -0.38 11.42
N LYS A 35 -9.53 0.39 11.07
CA LYS A 35 -9.43 1.84 10.98
C LYS A 35 -8.88 2.39 12.30
N PRO A 36 -7.80 3.18 12.26
CA PRO A 36 -7.23 3.76 13.46
C PRO A 36 -8.20 4.75 14.11
N ASP A 37 -8.20 4.77 15.44
CA ASP A 37 -8.80 5.88 16.17
C ASP A 37 -7.90 7.11 15.96
N THR A 38 -8.44 8.16 15.35
CA THR A 38 -7.73 9.39 14.96
C THR A 38 -7.14 10.16 16.15
N SER A 39 -7.39 9.67 17.37
CA SER A 39 -7.05 10.32 18.63
C SER A 39 -5.58 10.16 19.06
N MET A 40 -4.79 9.22 18.51
CA MET A 40 -3.47 8.88 19.10
C MET A 40 -2.31 8.51 18.14
N ILE A 41 -2.43 8.62 16.82
CA ILE A 41 -1.40 8.08 15.90
C ILE A 41 -0.74 9.17 15.05
N SER A 42 0.60 9.18 15.04
CA SER A 42 1.43 10.02 14.17
C SER A 42 1.10 9.77 12.69
N PRO A 43 0.96 10.83 11.85
CA PRO A 43 0.34 10.76 10.52
C PRO A 43 1.05 9.90 9.46
N ASN A 44 2.18 9.25 9.77
CA ASN A 44 2.94 8.41 8.84
C ASN A 44 3.39 7.06 9.44
N SER A 45 2.90 6.71 10.62
CA SER A 45 3.27 5.45 11.31
C SER A 45 2.10 4.47 11.37
N LEU A 46 1.03 4.75 10.62
CA LEU A 46 -0.16 3.94 10.63
C LEU A 46 0.03 2.68 9.82
N GLN A 47 -0.19 1.52 10.43
CA GLN A 47 -0.24 0.27 9.68
C GLN A 47 -1.56 0.21 8.92
N ILE A 48 -1.51 0.25 7.60
CA ILE A 48 -2.70 0.24 6.74
C ILE A 48 -3.10 -1.19 6.38
N ALA A 49 -2.16 -1.97 5.86
CA ALA A 49 -2.42 -3.35 5.44
C ALA A 49 -1.16 -4.23 5.53
N ASN A 50 -1.39 -5.53 5.63
CA ASN A 50 -0.35 -6.55 5.54
C ASN A 50 -0.69 -7.53 4.42
N PHE A 51 -0.28 -7.16 3.20
CA PHE A 51 -0.50 -7.96 2.01
C PHE A 51 0.58 -9.01 1.83
N SER A 52 0.22 -10.11 1.19
CA SER A 52 1.17 -11.07 0.68
C SER A 52 1.84 -10.56 -0.58
N LEU A 53 2.99 -11.13 -0.93
CA LEU A 53 3.72 -10.81 -2.16
C LEU A 53 2.87 -10.94 -3.44
N ARG A 54 1.86 -11.81 -3.42
CA ARG A 54 0.89 -11.95 -4.52
C ARG A 54 0.01 -10.72 -4.64
N GLU A 55 -0.52 -10.25 -3.52
CA GLU A 55 -1.41 -9.09 -3.45
C GLU A 55 -0.64 -7.81 -3.76
N ASP A 56 0.57 -7.67 -3.23
CA ASP A 56 1.50 -6.59 -3.59
C ASP A 56 1.75 -6.53 -5.10
N GLY A 57 1.96 -7.67 -5.75
CA GLY A 57 2.13 -7.74 -7.20
C GLY A 57 0.89 -7.29 -7.97
N VAL A 58 -0.31 -7.63 -7.49
CA VAL A 58 -1.57 -7.16 -8.08
C VAL A 58 -1.72 -5.65 -7.88
N LEU A 59 -1.43 -5.15 -6.69
CA LEU A 59 -1.51 -3.72 -6.38
C LEU A 59 -0.52 -2.91 -7.22
N LEU A 60 0.72 -3.39 -7.39
CA LEU A 60 1.72 -2.71 -8.21
C LEU A 60 1.30 -2.60 -9.69
N LEU A 61 0.55 -3.57 -10.20
CA LEU A 61 0.14 -3.62 -11.60
C LEU A 61 -1.21 -2.94 -11.87
N THR A 62 -2.09 -2.87 -10.88
CA THR A 62 -3.51 -2.49 -11.09
C THR A 62 -3.97 -1.33 -10.23
N CYS A 63 -3.28 -1.01 -9.13
CA CYS A 63 -3.68 0.07 -8.23
C CYS A 63 -3.31 1.43 -8.84
N PRO A 64 -4.27 2.34 -9.05
CA PRO A 64 -4.01 3.68 -9.56
C PRO A 64 -3.46 4.63 -8.48
N LEU A 65 -3.40 4.20 -7.22
CA LEU A 65 -2.92 5.02 -6.11
C LEU A 65 -1.39 5.07 -6.12
N GLU A 66 -0.82 6.21 -6.51
CA GLU A 66 0.64 6.41 -6.61
C GLU A 66 1.36 6.14 -5.29
N TRP A 67 0.78 6.56 -4.16
CA TRP A 67 1.41 6.34 -2.87
C TRP A 67 1.52 4.85 -2.49
N ILE A 68 0.61 3.98 -2.98
CA ILE A 68 0.70 2.53 -2.80
C ILE A 68 1.86 1.99 -3.61
N THR A 69 1.93 2.36 -4.90
CA THR A 69 2.96 1.85 -5.81
C THR A 69 4.34 2.35 -5.39
N ASP A 70 4.49 3.61 -4.98
CA ASP A 70 5.72 4.16 -4.40
C ASP A 70 6.18 3.39 -3.16
N ARG A 71 5.25 3.08 -2.24
CA ARG A 71 5.55 2.31 -1.04
C ARG A 71 6.00 0.89 -1.36
N LEU A 72 5.30 0.20 -2.27
CA LEU A 72 5.69 -1.13 -2.73
C LEU A 72 7.05 -1.08 -3.44
N VAL A 73 7.29 -0.09 -4.28
CA VAL A 73 8.58 0.10 -4.97
C VAL A 73 9.72 0.34 -3.98
N GLU A 74 9.48 1.12 -2.93
CA GLU A 74 10.45 1.38 -1.86
C GLU A 74 10.74 0.12 -1.04
N GLN A 75 9.69 -0.59 -0.61
CA GLN A 75 9.75 -1.86 0.11
C GLN A 75 10.53 -2.94 -0.64
N TYR A 76 10.29 -3.10 -1.94
CA TYR A 76 10.96 -4.08 -2.78
C TYR A 76 12.28 -3.58 -3.38
N GLY A 77 12.70 -2.34 -3.09
CA GLY A 77 13.92 -1.74 -3.64
C GLY A 77 13.88 -1.57 -5.17
N LEU A 78 12.69 -1.48 -5.76
CA LEU A 78 12.46 -1.35 -7.21
C LEU A 78 12.77 0.07 -7.74
N LYS A 79 13.07 1.04 -6.85
CA LYS A 79 13.35 2.46 -7.17
C LYS A 79 14.43 2.62 -8.24
N ALA A 80 15.40 1.71 -8.32
CA ALA A 80 16.47 1.74 -9.32
C ALA A 80 16.04 1.27 -10.74
N LYS A 81 14.86 0.66 -10.92
CA LYS A 81 14.41 0.09 -12.21
C LYS A 81 13.27 0.86 -12.87
N PHE A 82 12.41 1.55 -12.13
CA PHE A 82 11.30 2.33 -12.72
C PHE A 82 11.72 3.70 -13.27
N SER A 83 12.85 4.26 -12.83
CA SER A 83 13.45 5.48 -13.41
C SER A 83 13.85 5.35 -14.89
N LYS A 84 13.84 4.14 -15.48
CA LYS A 84 14.17 3.92 -16.90
C LYS A 84 12.96 3.70 -17.81
N VAL A 85 11.73 3.75 -17.29
CA VAL A 85 10.52 3.46 -18.09
C VAL A 85 9.74 4.74 -18.45
N VAL A 86 10.03 5.87 -17.80
CA VAL A 86 9.53 7.21 -18.21
C VAL A 86 10.60 7.92 -19.04
N ASP A 87 11.02 7.29 -20.13
CA ASP A 87 11.78 7.96 -21.19
C ASP A 87 11.46 7.22 -22.51
N LYS A 88 10.28 7.50 -23.06
CA LYS A 88 9.95 7.23 -24.46
C LYS A 88 8.78 8.05 -24.95
#